data_AF-A0A560RH20-F1
#
_entry.id   AF-A0A560RH20-F1
#
_cell.length_a   1.000
_cell.length_b   1.000
_cell.length_c   1.000
_cell.angle_alpha   90.00
_cell.angle_beta   90.00
_cell.angle_gamma   90.00
#
_symmetry.space_group_name_H-M   'P 1'
#
loop_
_entity.id
_entity.type
_entity.pdbx_description
1 polymer ?
#
loop_
_entity_poly.entity_id
_entity_poly.type
_entity_poly.pdbx_seq_one_letter_code
_entity_poly.pdbx_strand_id
1 'polypeptide(L)'
;MGMGAAGVALAGSALSCPAMAASPAQVTEAPSSDKTEDRHDFHGRHQSGIVTPRPASGMLVSFDVLANDREDLERLFRTLNERIAFLMKGGPVAQVDPKLPPVDSGILGPVVTPDNLTITVSVGESLFDERFGLAGAKPKRLSRMVGFPNDALEADCCHGDLSLQFCANTTDTNIHALRDIVKNLPDLLLVRWKQEGSVPPQAPAKPGVQAQSARNFLGFRDGSANPDSNDAKAMDSIVWVQPGSDEPAWAVNGSYQAVRIIRNFVERWDRTPLQEQESILGRIKSTGAPMGGAHETEVPDYAKDPQGKLTKLDAHIRLANPRTAATQANLILRRPFNYSNGVNKNGQLDMGLLFICYQADLEKGFITVQTRLNGEPLEEYLKPVGGGYFFTLPGVTGDQDFIGRSLLDAASPKTTA
;
A
#
# COMPACT_ATOMS: atom_id res chain seq x y z
N MET A 1 81.39 -20.24 23.06
CA MET A 1 81.58 -21.66 23.42
C MET A 1 80.40 -22.07 24.29
N GLY A 2 79.69 -23.15 23.94
CA GLY A 2 78.63 -23.76 24.77
C GLY A 2 77.30 -24.01 24.05
N MET A 3 77.20 -25.17 23.40
CA MET A 3 75.94 -25.91 23.05
C MET A 3 75.14 -26.22 24.34
N GLY A 4 73.84 -26.46 24.44
CA GLY A 4 72.77 -26.95 23.55
C GLY A 4 71.96 -28.01 24.33
N ALA A 5 70.60 -28.03 24.26
CA ALA A 5 69.63 -29.13 24.56
C ALA A 5 68.29 -28.56 25.13
N ALA A 6 67.07 -29.07 24.91
CA ALA A 6 66.48 -30.06 23.99
C ALA A 6 64.93 -30.03 24.18
N GLY A 7 64.17 -30.46 23.14
CA GLY A 7 62.77 -30.95 23.19
C GLY A 7 61.64 -29.91 23.36
N VAL A 8 60.44 -30.04 22.78
CA VAL A 8 59.75 -31.17 22.13
C VAL A 8 58.77 -30.60 21.10
N ALA A 9 58.68 -31.24 19.93
CA ALA A 9 57.69 -30.95 18.88
C ALA A 9 56.31 -31.55 19.25
N LEU A 10 55.27 -30.72 19.19
CA LEU A 10 53.87 -31.15 19.09
C LEU A 10 53.33 -30.64 17.75
N ALA A 11 53.20 -31.56 16.82
CA ALA A 11 52.51 -31.35 15.55
C ALA A 11 51.01 -31.27 15.80
N GLY A 12 50.46 -30.06 15.73
CA GLY A 12 49.03 -29.80 15.65
C GLY A 12 48.72 -29.12 14.33
N SER A 13 48.45 -29.92 13.29
CA SER A 13 47.93 -29.47 12.00
C SER A 13 46.49 -28.95 12.18
N ALA A 14 46.36 -27.71 12.62
CA ALA A 14 45.14 -26.95 12.42
C ALA A 14 45.19 -26.41 10.99
N LEU A 15 44.35 -26.98 10.12
CA LEU A 15 43.93 -26.38 8.86
C LEU A 15 43.34 -25.00 9.17
N SER A 16 44.20 -23.98 9.15
CA SER A 16 43.79 -22.59 9.04
C SER A 16 43.14 -22.44 7.67
N CYS A 17 41.83 -22.64 7.62
CA CYS A 17 41.03 -22.05 6.55
C CYS A 17 41.34 -20.56 6.59
N PRO A 18 41.93 -19.96 5.54
CA PRO A 18 41.92 -18.52 5.44
C PRO A 18 40.44 -18.16 5.33
N ALA A 19 39.85 -17.70 6.44
CA ALA A 19 38.70 -16.84 6.36
C ALA A 19 39.15 -15.71 5.43
N MET A 20 38.68 -15.73 4.18
CA MET A 20 38.82 -14.62 3.25
C MET A 20 38.35 -13.41 4.03
N ALA A 21 39.30 -12.62 4.53
CA ALA A 21 39.01 -11.39 5.21
C ALA A 21 38.34 -10.52 4.14
N ALA A 22 37.02 -10.43 4.19
CA ALA A 22 36.27 -9.52 3.33
C ALA A 22 36.94 -8.15 3.51
N SER A 23 37.34 -7.53 2.40
CA SER A 23 37.88 -6.19 2.45
C SER A 23 36.88 -5.30 3.19
N PRO A 24 37.35 -4.44 4.11
CA PRO A 24 36.45 -3.59 4.87
C PRO A 24 35.66 -2.71 3.91
N ALA A 25 34.34 -2.79 4.00
CA ALA A 25 33.43 -1.99 3.18
C ALA A 25 33.74 -0.50 3.35
N GLN A 26 33.76 0.24 2.25
CA GLN A 26 33.95 1.68 2.27
C GLN A 26 32.64 2.40 2.61
N VAL A 27 32.73 3.57 3.24
CA VAL A 27 31.55 4.34 3.70
C VAL A 27 30.62 4.80 2.57
N THR A 28 31.09 4.81 1.32
CA THR A 28 30.32 5.18 0.13
C THR A 28 29.88 3.99 -0.71
N GLU A 29 30.15 2.75 -0.27
CA GLU A 29 29.60 1.57 -0.94
C GLU A 29 28.09 1.53 -0.77
N ALA A 30 27.38 1.26 -1.87
CA ALA A 30 25.94 1.08 -1.82
C ALA A 30 25.59 -0.13 -0.94
N PRO A 31 24.52 -0.05 -0.13
CA PRO A 31 24.02 -1.22 0.59
C PRO A 31 23.71 -2.37 -0.37
N SER A 32 24.08 -3.59 0.00
CA SER A 32 23.77 -4.79 -0.79
C SER A 32 22.45 -5.43 -0.37
N SER A 33 21.72 -5.96 -1.35
CA SER A 33 20.47 -6.72 -1.16
C SER A 33 20.44 -7.85 -2.20
N ASP A 34 20.00 -9.03 -1.80
CA ASP A 34 19.79 -10.19 -2.67
C ASP A 34 18.36 -10.26 -3.24
N LYS A 35 17.55 -9.22 -3.01
CA LYS A 35 16.11 -9.16 -3.34
C LYS A 35 15.74 -8.15 -4.43
N THR A 36 16.72 -7.45 -5.01
CA THR A 36 16.48 -6.43 -6.04
C THR A 36 15.93 -7.01 -7.34
N GLU A 37 16.08 -8.32 -7.57
CA GLU A 37 15.58 -9.04 -8.75
C GLU A 37 14.21 -9.72 -8.55
N ASP A 38 13.67 -9.68 -7.33
CA ASP A 38 12.32 -10.18 -7.05
C ASP A 38 11.31 -9.38 -7.88
N ARG A 39 10.30 -10.05 -8.44
CA ARG A 39 9.33 -9.43 -9.34
C ARG A 39 7.95 -10.07 -9.21
N HIS A 40 6.93 -9.29 -9.55
CA HIS A 40 5.55 -9.74 -9.69
C HIS A 40 5.11 -9.66 -11.15
N ASP A 41 4.21 -10.55 -11.55
CA ASP A 41 3.59 -10.48 -12.88
C ASP A 41 2.75 -9.21 -13.01
N PHE A 42 2.93 -8.50 -14.13
CA PHE A 42 2.11 -7.35 -14.49
C PHE A 42 0.72 -7.78 -14.98
N HIS A 43 0.67 -8.83 -15.81
CA HIS A 43 -0.57 -9.36 -16.35
C HIS A 43 -1.33 -10.20 -15.31
N GLY A 44 -2.65 -10.09 -15.32
CA GLY A 44 -3.52 -10.84 -14.43
C GLY A 44 -4.98 -10.41 -14.53
N ARG A 45 -5.87 -11.21 -13.95
CA ARG A 45 -7.31 -10.87 -13.82
C ARG A 45 -7.53 -9.61 -12.98
N HIS A 46 -6.68 -9.43 -11.97
CA HIS A 46 -6.65 -8.28 -11.08
C HIS A 46 -5.27 -7.62 -11.18
N GLN A 47 -5.20 -6.31 -10.93
CA GLN A 47 -3.91 -5.65 -10.78
C GLN A 47 -3.15 -6.18 -9.56
N SER A 48 -1.83 -6.18 -9.66
CA SER A 48 -0.94 -6.42 -8.51
C SER A 48 -1.00 -5.25 -7.51
N GLY A 49 -0.45 -5.45 -6.31
CA GLY A 49 -0.41 -4.42 -5.26
C GLY A 49 -1.66 -4.34 -4.38
N ILE A 50 -2.63 -5.26 -4.57
CA ILE A 50 -3.86 -5.37 -3.76
C ILE A 50 -3.76 -6.54 -2.79
N VAL A 51 -3.83 -7.78 -3.30
CA VAL A 51 -3.62 -9.01 -2.53
C VAL A 51 -2.15 -9.43 -2.48
N THR A 52 -1.30 -8.80 -3.29
CA THR A 52 0.15 -8.97 -3.26
C THR A 52 0.68 -8.62 -1.85
N PRO A 53 1.51 -9.48 -1.24
CA PRO A 53 2.14 -9.18 0.05
C PRO A 53 2.77 -7.79 0.05
N ARG A 54 2.50 -7.02 1.10
CA ARG A 54 2.98 -5.63 1.20
C ARG A 54 4.50 -5.62 1.40
N PRO A 55 5.29 -4.96 0.54
CA PRO A 55 6.73 -4.83 0.74
C PRO A 55 7.04 -3.73 1.78
N ALA A 56 8.33 -3.45 2.01
CA ALA A 56 8.74 -2.52 3.06
C ALA A 56 8.46 -1.04 2.73
N SER A 57 8.43 -0.66 1.45
CA SER A 57 8.22 0.73 1.00
C SER A 57 6.98 0.87 0.13
N GLY A 58 6.23 1.95 0.35
CA GLY A 58 5.03 2.29 -0.39
C GLY A 58 4.92 3.79 -0.64
N MET A 59 4.29 4.16 -1.75
CA MET A 59 4.01 5.55 -2.10
C MET A 59 2.67 5.61 -2.80
N LEU A 60 1.79 6.50 -2.34
CA LEU A 60 0.56 6.85 -3.05
C LEU A 60 0.74 8.23 -3.65
N VAL A 61 0.53 8.33 -4.96
CA VAL A 61 0.56 9.60 -5.69
C VAL A 61 -0.78 9.79 -6.37
N SER A 62 -1.37 10.95 -6.16
CA SER A 62 -2.59 11.37 -6.82
C SER A 62 -2.27 12.37 -7.93
N PHE A 63 -3.01 12.30 -9.03
CA PHE A 63 -2.81 13.13 -10.21
C PHE A 63 -4.11 13.76 -10.67
N ASP A 64 -4.00 14.97 -11.20
CA ASP A 64 -5.00 15.57 -12.08
C ASP A 64 -4.65 15.19 -13.53
N VAL A 65 -5.65 14.76 -14.32
CA VAL A 65 -5.47 14.34 -15.71
C VAL A 65 -5.65 15.55 -16.62
N LEU A 66 -4.64 15.83 -17.44
CA LEU A 66 -4.57 16.98 -18.35
C LEU A 66 -5.01 16.65 -19.78
N ALA A 67 -5.41 15.39 -20.04
CA ALA A 67 -5.97 14.97 -21.32
C ALA A 67 -7.15 15.88 -21.72
N ASN A 68 -7.16 16.36 -22.97
CA ASN A 68 -8.20 17.28 -23.44
C ASN A 68 -9.44 16.54 -23.98
N ASP A 69 -9.24 15.29 -24.38
CA ASP A 69 -10.27 14.45 -24.94
C ASP A 69 -10.00 12.98 -24.60
N ARG A 70 -10.86 12.13 -25.16
CA ARG A 70 -10.80 10.70 -24.95
C ARG A 70 -9.63 10.01 -25.63
N GLU A 71 -9.13 10.54 -26.75
CA GLU A 71 -7.97 9.98 -27.45
C GLU A 71 -6.70 10.20 -26.61
N ASP A 72 -6.55 11.40 -26.04
CA ASP A 72 -5.50 11.71 -25.07
C ASP A 72 -5.60 10.83 -23.81
N LEU A 73 -6.81 10.57 -23.31
CA LEU A 73 -7.00 9.65 -22.18
C LEU A 73 -6.65 8.20 -22.52
N GLU A 74 -6.94 7.74 -23.73
CA GLU A 74 -6.50 6.42 -24.20
C GLU A 74 -4.97 6.37 -24.30
N ARG A 75 -4.35 7.41 -24.85
CA ARG A 75 -2.89 7.54 -24.91
C ARG A 75 -2.27 7.50 -23.52
N LEU A 76 -2.82 8.23 -22.55
CA LEU A 76 -2.42 8.17 -21.13
C LEU A 76 -2.38 6.72 -20.65
N PHE A 77 -3.49 5.99 -20.80
CA PHE A 77 -3.62 4.64 -20.29
C PHE A 77 -2.70 3.64 -21.00
N ARG A 78 -2.52 3.76 -22.32
CA ARG A 78 -1.57 2.92 -23.07
C ARG A 78 -0.14 3.18 -22.65
N THR A 79 0.26 4.43 -22.51
CA THR A 79 1.61 4.78 -22.04
C THR A 79 1.83 4.32 -20.60
N LEU A 80 0.86 4.49 -19.69
CA LEU A 80 0.94 3.94 -18.34
C LEU A 80 1.13 2.42 -18.37
N ASN A 81 0.36 1.70 -19.18
CA ASN A 81 0.48 0.25 -19.35
C ASN A 81 1.91 -0.15 -19.77
N GLU A 82 2.46 0.51 -20.79
CA GLU A 82 3.83 0.27 -21.27
C GLU A 82 4.89 0.55 -20.19
N ARG A 83 4.78 1.69 -19.50
CA ARG A 83 5.74 2.06 -18.46
C ARG A 83 5.68 1.10 -17.28
N ILE A 84 4.49 0.74 -16.82
CA ILE A 84 4.30 -0.17 -15.69
C ILE A 84 4.85 -1.56 -16.03
N ALA A 85 4.55 -2.09 -17.23
CA ALA A 85 5.06 -3.38 -17.67
C ALA A 85 6.60 -3.43 -17.70
N PHE A 86 7.26 -2.35 -18.17
CA PHE A 86 8.72 -2.25 -18.14
C PHE A 86 9.27 -2.13 -16.72
N LEU A 87 8.75 -1.20 -15.91
CA LEU A 87 9.25 -0.90 -14.58
C LEU A 87 9.11 -2.10 -13.63
N MET A 88 7.98 -2.81 -13.66
CA MET A 88 7.77 -4.00 -12.83
C MET A 88 8.62 -5.20 -13.26
N LYS A 89 9.00 -5.27 -14.54
CA LYS A 89 9.85 -6.34 -15.07
C LYS A 89 11.34 -6.07 -14.83
N GLY A 90 11.73 -4.80 -14.88
CA GLY A 90 13.11 -4.35 -14.98
C GLY A 90 13.71 -4.57 -16.37
N GLY A 91 14.91 -4.05 -16.58
CA GLY A 91 15.65 -4.24 -17.83
C GLY A 91 16.65 -3.13 -18.16
N PRO A 92 17.43 -3.33 -19.23
CA PRO A 92 18.40 -2.33 -19.67
C PRO A 92 17.70 -1.06 -20.16
N VAL A 93 18.27 0.07 -19.79
CA VAL A 93 17.86 1.39 -20.28
C VAL A 93 18.48 1.64 -21.66
N ALA A 94 17.68 2.07 -22.64
CA ALA A 94 18.18 2.36 -23.98
C ALA A 94 19.20 3.51 -23.97
N GLN A 95 20.30 3.35 -24.70
CA GLN A 95 21.23 4.45 -24.94
C GLN A 95 20.71 5.33 -26.08
N VAL A 96 20.81 6.64 -25.89
CA VAL A 96 20.43 7.66 -26.87
C VAL A 96 21.59 8.61 -27.12
N ASP A 97 21.48 9.43 -28.17
CA ASP A 97 22.46 10.49 -28.45
C ASP A 97 22.67 11.35 -27.19
N PRO A 98 23.91 11.55 -26.71
CA PRO A 98 24.20 12.39 -25.54
C PRO A 98 23.70 13.84 -25.64
N LYS A 99 23.32 14.31 -26.83
CA LYS A 99 22.68 15.61 -27.04
C LYS A 99 21.20 15.65 -26.61
N LEU A 100 20.57 14.49 -26.44
CA LEU A 100 19.20 14.37 -25.95
C LEU A 100 19.18 14.22 -24.42
N PRO A 101 18.07 14.58 -23.75
CA PRO A 101 17.87 14.21 -22.36
C PRO A 101 17.97 12.68 -22.18
N PRO A 102 18.57 12.19 -21.08
CA PRO A 102 18.57 10.76 -20.77
C PRO A 102 17.16 10.19 -20.76
N VAL A 103 16.98 8.99 -21.30
CA VAL A 103 15.66 8.33 -21.32
C VAL A 103 15.16 7.94 -19.94
N ASP A 104 16.09 7.78 -18.99
CA ASP A 104 15.87 7.36 -17.62
C ASP A 104 16.48 8.35 -16.62
N SER A 105 15.97 8.29 -15.39
CA SER A 105 16.41 9.10 -14.27
C SER A 105 17.84 8.78 -13.79
N GLY A 106 18.35 7.57 -14.05
CA GLY A 106 19.65 7.05 -13.63
C GLY A 106 19.74 6.60 -12.17
N ILE A 107 18.66 6.66 -11.39
CA ILE A 107 18.69 6.37 -9.93
C ILE A 107 19.13 4.92 -9.67
N LEU A 108 18.62 3.98 -10.47
CA LEU A 108 18.90 2.54 -10.33
C LEU A 108 20.04 2.06 -11.24
N GLY A 109 20.75 2.98 -11.89
CA GLY A 109 21.79 2.67 -12.86
C GLY A 109 21.25 2.31 -14.26
N PRO A 110 22.11 1.76 -15.14
CA PRO A 110 21.78 1.52 -16.55
C PRO A 110 20.89 0.29 -16.78
N VAL A 111 20.65 -0.51 -15.75
CA VAL A 111 19.74 -1.65 -15.75
C VAL A 111 18.78 -1.46 -14.59
N VAL A 112 17.53 -1.15 -14.91
CA VAL A 112 16.47 -0.97 -13.91
C VAL A 112 16.19 -2.33 -13.28
N THR A 113 16.31 -2.42 -11.97
CA THR A 113 15.95 -3.60 -11.19
C THR A 113 14.48 -3.53 -10.78
N PRO A 114 13.72 -4.65 -10.83
CA PRO A 114 12.30 -4.65 -10.49
C PRO A 114 12.04 -4.42 -8.99
N ASP A 115 12.91 -4.91 -8.11
CA ASP A 115 12.87 -4.71 -6.65
C ASP A 115 11.48 -4.94 -6.01
N ASN A 116 10.81 -5.99 -6.48
CA ASN A 116 9.46 -6.39 -6.10
C ASN A 116 8.38 -5.33 -6.35
N LEU A 117 8.62 -4.44 -7.32
CA LEU A 117 7.74 -3.33 -7.66
C LEU A 117 6.37 -3.82 -8.13
N THR A 118 5.35 -3.17 -7.59
CA THR A 118 3.97 -3.17 -8.09
C THR A 118 3.50 -1.74 -8.26
N ILE A 119 2.78 -1.45 -9.35
CA ILE A 119 2.14 -0.16 -9.60
C ILE A 119 0.66 -0.42 -9.84
N THR A 120 -0.19 0.05 -8.93
CA THR A 120 -1.65 -0.15 -8.99
C THR A 120 -2.33 1.15 -9.42
N VAL A 121 -3.13 1.08 -10.48
CA VAL A 121 -3.81 2.22 -11.11
C VAL A 121 -5.28 2.27 -10.69
N SER A 122 -5.72 3.41 -10.14
CA SER A 122 -7.12 3.63 -9.76
C SER A 122 -7.62 4.98 -10.25
N VAL A 123 -8.90 5.06 -10.62
CA VAL A 123 -9.52 6.28 -11.15
C VAL A 123 -10.42 6.95 -10.11
N GLY A 124 -10.31 8.26 -9.96
CA GLY A 124 -11.12 9.05 -9.04
C GLY A 124 -12.50 9.39 -9.63
N GLU A 125 -13.40 9.88 -8.77
CA GLU A 125 -14.75 10.26 -9.20
C GLU A 125 -14.76 11.37 -10.25
N SER A 126 -13.82 12.32 -10.16
CA SER A 126 -13.71 13.45 -11.08
C SER A 126 -13.36 13.04 -12.51
N LEU A 127 -12.73 11.88 -12.75
CA LEU A 127 -12.48 11.38 -14.11
C LEU A 127 -13.77 11.08 -14.89
N PHE A 128 -14.91 10.96 -14.19
CA PHE A 128 -16.22 10.64 -14.77
C PHE A 128 -17.10 11.88 -15.00
N ASP A 129 -16.50 13.07 -15.02
CA ASP A 129 -17.16 14.31 -15.45
C ASP A 129 -17.38 14.34 -16.99
N GLU A 130 -17.71 15.52 -17.52
CA GLU A 130 -18.00 15.73 -18.93
C GLU A 130 -16.79 15.56 -19.87
N ARG A 131 -15.54 15.63 -19.38
CA ARG A 131 -14.33 15.72 -20.23
C ARG A 131 -14.19 14.56 -21.21
N PHE A 132 -14.52 13.35 -20.78
CA PHE A 132 -14.20 12.12 -21.50
C PHE A 132 -15.43 11.28 -21.90
N GLY A 133 -16.65 11.77 -21.57
CA GLY A 133 -17.88 11.05 -21.82
C GLY A 133 -18.03 9.75 -21.01
N LEU A 134 -17.38 9.66 -19.84
CA LEU A 134 -17.35 8.45 -19.01
C LEU A 134 -18.50 8.37 -17.99
N ALA A 135 -19.28 9.44 -17.80
CA ALA A 135 -20.31 9.53 -16.76
C ALA A 135 -21.27 8.31 -16.71
N GLY A 136 -21.68 7.79 -17.87
CA GLY A 136 -22.55 6.61 -17.96
C GLY A 136 -21.90 5.28 -17.57
N ALA A 137 -20.56 5.25 -17.48
CA ALA A 137 -19.76 4.10 -17.09
C ALA A 137 -19.23 4.18 -15.65
N LYS A 138 -19.58 5.22 -14.88
CA LYS A 138 -19.09 5.40 -13.51
C LYS A 138 -19.49 4.21 -12.61
N PRO A 139 -18.54 3.62 -11.83
CA PRO A 139 -18.90 2.63 -10.81
C PRO A 139 -19.88 3.27 -9.83
N LYS A 140 -20.97 2.57 -9.51
CA LYS A 140 -22.15 3.16 -8.87
C LYS A 140 -21.86 3.73 -7.48
N ARG A 141 -20.99 3.08 -6.71
CA ARG A 141 -20.56 3.54 -5.37
C ARG A 141 -19.31 4.41 -5.41
N LEU A 142 -18.82 4.82 -6.60
CA LEU A 142 -17.70 5.76 -6.67
C LEU A 142 -18.23 7.17 -6.43
N SER A 143 -17.80 7.75 -5.32
CA SER A 143 -18.16 9.11 -4.92
C SER A 143 -16.92 9.91 -4.56
N ARG A 144 -17.03 11.24 -4.59
CA ARG A 144 -16.02 12.11 -3.99
C ARG A 144 -15.99 11.87 -2.47
N MET A 145 -14.81 11.84 -1.88
CA MET A 145 -14.65 11.74 -0.43
C MET A 145 -15.19 13.01 0.24
N VAL A 146 -16.09 12.83 1.21
CA VAL A 146 -16.55 13.90 2.10
C VAL A 146 -15.94 13.71 3.49
N GLY A 147 -15.78 14.81 4.23
CA GLY A 147 -15.19 14.77 5.56
C GLY A 147 -16.06 14.02 6.58
N PHE A 148 -15.41 13.25 7.46
CA PHE A 148 -16.01 12.70 8.67
C PHE A 148 -15.84 13.68 9.86
N PRO A 149 -16.58 13.51 10.97
CA PRO A 149 -16.59 14.47 12.07
C PRO A 149 -15.22 14.87 12.64
N ASN A 150 -14.26 13.92 12.70
CA ASN A 150 -12.93 14.18 13.24
C ASN A 150 -11.93 14.71 12.21
N ASP A 151 -12.32 14.87 10.95
CA ASP A 151 -11.40 15.24 9.87
C ASP A 151 -10.97 16.70 9.95
N ALA A 152 -9.72 16.96 9.56
CA ALA A 152 -9.22 18.30 9.25
C ALA A 152 -8.61 18.27 7.85
N LEU A 153 -9.47 18.04 6.85
CA LEU A 153 -9.04 17.83 5.46
C LEU A 153 -8.35 19.08 4.89
N GLU A 154 -7.15 18.88 4.37
CA GLU A 154 -6.39 19.84 3.58
C GLU A 154 -6.73 19.60 2.10
N ALA A 155 -7.26 20.61 1.42
CA ALA A 155 -7.75 20.47 0.04
C ALA A 155 -6.67 20.01 -0.95
N ASP A 156 -5.44 20.44 -0.74
CA ASP A 156 -4.28 20.10 -1.57
C ASP A 156 -3.85 18.64 -1.38
N CYS A 157 -4.25 18.00 -0.26
CA CYS A 157 -3.99 16.60 0.04
C CYS A 157 -5.20 15.69 -0.26
N CYS A 158 -6.22 16.19 -0.97
CA CYS A 158 -7.47 15.47 -1.21
C CYS A 158 -7.72 15.18 -2.69
N HIS A 159 -8.34 14.03 -2.96
CA HIS A 159 -8.88 13.62 -4.28
C HIS A 159 -7.81 13.51 -5.38
N GLY A 160 -8.25 13.57 -6.63
CA GLY A 160 -7.49 13.49 -7.88
C GLY A 160 -8.23 12.62 -8.88
N ASP A 161 -7.95 12.83 -10.16
CA ASP A 161 -8.51 12.04 -11.26
C ASP A 161 -7.96 10.62 -11.31
N LEU A 162 -6.71 10.45 -10.88
CA LEU A 162 -6.02 9.16 -10.87
C LEU A 162 -5.21 9.01 -9.58
N SER A 163 -5.21 7.81 -8.99
CA SER A 163 -4.21 7.41 -8.00
C SER A 163 -3.30 6.31 -8.56
N LEU A 164 -2.01 6.42 -8.27
CA LEU A 164 -1.02 5.38 -8.47
C LEU A 164 -0.43 4.97 -7.12
N GLN A 165 -0.58 3.69 -6.77
CA GLN A 165 0.08 3.09 -5.61
C GLN A 165 1.33 2.36 -6.07
N PHE A 166 2.50 2.88 -5.71
CA PHE A 166 3.81 2.25 -5.93
C PHE A 166 4.21 1.51 -4.67
N CYS A 167 4.61 0.24 -4.79
CA CYS A 167 5.13 -0.53 -3.67
C CYS A 167 6.31 -1.38 -4.13
N ALA A 168 7.44 -1.28 -3.45
CA ALA A 168 8.68 -1.99 -3.75
C ALA A 168 9.43 -2.30 -2.45
N ASN A 169 10.50 -3.09 -2.49
CA ASN A 169 11.29 -3.35 -1.29
C ASN A 169 11.96 -2.06 -0.78
N THR A 170 12.40 -1.19 -1.69
CA THR A 170 13.09 0.06 -1.36
C THR A 170 12.35 1.30 -1.88
N THR A 171 12.58 2.43 -1.21
CA THR A 171 11.96 3.72 -1.58
C THR A 171 12.48 4.24 -2.91
N ASP A 172 13.75 4.03 -3.21
CA ASP A 172 14.40 4.50 -4.44
C ASP A 172 13.74 3.93 -5.70
N THR A 173 13.31 2.66 -5.67
CA THR A 173 12.54 2.05 -6.76
C THR A 173 11.19 2.73 -6.98
N ASN A 174 10.47 3.04 -5.90
CA ASN A 174 9.19 3.77 -5.99
C ASN A 174 9.39 5.18 -6.57
N ILE A 175 10.44 5.90 -6.12
CA ILE A 175 10.78 7.25 -6.60
C ILE A 175 11.20 7.21 -8.08
N HIS A 176 12.02 6.24 -8.47
CA HIS A 176 12.44 6.02 -9.85
C HIS A 176 11.23 5.80 -10.76
N ALA A 177 10.32 4.90 -10.37
CA ALA A 177 9.09 4.62 -11.11
C ALA A 177 8.19 5.87 -11.28
N LEU A 178 8.03 6.68 -10.22
CA LEU A 178 7.30 7.94 -10.32
C LEU A 178 7.96 8.92 -11.30
N ARG A 179 9.28 9.09 -11.21
CA ARG A 179 10.03 9.98 -12.11
C ARG A 179 9.93 9.52 -13.56
N ASP A 180 9.93 8.22 -13.82
CA ASP A 180 9.72 7.66 -15.14
C ASP A 180 8.33 8.00 -15.69
N ILE A 181 7.28 7.76 -14.92
CA ILE A 181 5.90 8.07 -15.34
C ILE A 181 5.73 9.56 -15.63
N VAL A 182 6.16 10.44 -14.73
CA VAL A 182 6.05 11.90 -14.90
C VAL A 182 6.86 12.38 -16.12
N LYS A 183 8.03 11.79 -16.37
CA LYS A 183 8.84 12.12 -17.54
C LYS A 183 8.15 11.78 -18.86
N ASN A 184 7.41 10.68 -18.92
CA ASN A 184 6.79 10.19 -20.15
C ASN A 184 5.35 10.72 -20.37
N LEU A 185 4.76 11.36 -19.36
CA LEU A 185 3.39 11.91 -19.41
C LEU A 185 3.28 13.39 -18.93
N PRO A 186 4.23 14.29 -19.24
CA PRO A 186 4.24 15.64 -18.69
C PRO A 186 3.10 16.52 -19.24
N ASP A 187 2.55 16.16 -20.41
CA ASP A 187 1.42 16.80 -21.07
C ASP A 187 0.06 16.23 -20.63
N LEU A 188 0.05 15.09 -19.92
CA LEU A 188 -1.17 14.35 -19.58
C LEU A 188 -1.40 14.19 -18.08
N LEU A 189 -0.37 14.33 -17.24
CA LEU A 189 -0.46 14.17 -15.78
C LEU A 189 0.16 15.35 -15.05
N LEU A 190 -0.59 15.87 -14.07
CA LEU A 190 -0.08 16.78 -13.06
C LEU A 190 -0.12 16.09 -11.69
N VAL A 191 1.03 16.03 -10.99
CA VAL A 191 1.05 15.53 -9.61
C VAL A 191 0.25 16.47 -8.73
N ARG A 192 -0.79 15.94 -8.09
CA ARG A 192 -1.66 16.68 -7.18
C ARG A 192 -1.11 16.66 -5.75
N TRP A 193 -0.86 15.45 -5.24
CA TRP A 193 -0.22 15.21 -3.95
C TRP A 193 0.44 13.84 -3.93
N LYS A 194 1.39 13.64 -3.01
CA LYS A 194 1.99 12.33 -2.75
C LYS A 194 2.19 12.11 -1.26
N GLN A 195 2.09 10.85 -0.84
CA GLN A 195 2.51 10.41 0.48
C GLN A 195 3.34 9.13 0.34
N GLU A 196 4.59 9.19 0.80
CA GLU A 196 5.45 8.01 0.97
C GLU A 196 5.22 7.40 2.34
N GLY A 197 5.55 6.12 2.48
CA GLY A 197 5.51 5.42 3.74
C GLY A 197 6.28 4.12 3.73
N SER A 198 6.46 3.55 4.92
CA SER A 198 7.18 2.32 5.14
C SER A 198 6.51 1.45 6.20
N VAL A 199 6.88 0.18 6.24
CA VAL A 199 6.56 -0.71 7.35
C VAL A 199 7.83 -1.36 7.89
N PRO A 200 7.97 -1.54 9.22
CA PRO A 200 9.18 -2.12 9.79
C PRO A 200 9.39 -3.55 9.26
N PRO A 201 10.54 -3.85 8.63
CA PRO A 201 10.85 -5.22 8.22
C PRO A 201 11.03 -6.09 9.45
N GLN A 202 10.66 -7.37 9.31
CA GLN A 202 10.93 -8.39 10.32
C GLN A 202 12.22 -9.12 9.96
N ALA A 203 12.86 -9.72 10.97
CA ALA A 203 13.92 -10.68 10.72
C ALA A 203 13.40 -11.82 9.81
N PRO A 204 14.27 -12.45 9.00
CA PRO A 204 13.86 -13.55 8.12
C PRO A 204 13.03 -14.60 8.86
N ALA A 205 11.98 -15.08 8.18
CA ALA A 205 11.07 -16.07 8.76
C ALA A 205 11.85 -17.31 9.21
N LYS A 206 11.60 -17.74 10.45
CA LYS A 206 12.13 -19.01 10.95
C LYS A 206 11.10 -20.12 10.68
N PRO A 207 11.52 -21.31 10.20
CA PRO A 207 10.60 -22.42 10.01
C PRO A 207 9.78 -22.70 11.28
N GLY A 208 8.46 -22.82 11.14
CA GLY A 208 7.54 -23.05 12.25
C GLY A 208 7.13 -21.81 13.07
N VAL A 209 7.69 -20.63 12.78
CA VAL A 209 7.25 -19.36 13.39
C VAL A 209 6.29 -18.66 12.45
N GLN A 210 5.08 -18.39 12.93
CA GLN A 210 4.07 -17.69 12.14
C GLN A 210 4.52 -16.24 11.84
N ALA A 211 4.29 -15.81 10.59
CA ALA A 211 4.52 -14.43 10.18
C ALA A 211 3.64 -13.48 11.01
N GLN A 212 4.25 -12.39 11.48
CA GLN A 212 3.58 -11.40 12.31
C GLN A 212 3.10 -10.24 11.44
N SER A 213 1.98 -9.60 11.81
CA SER A 213 1.61 -8.34 11.16
C SER A 213 2.66 -7.26 11.46
N ALA A 214 2.95 -6.41 10.47
CA ALA A 214 3.81 -5.25 10.69
C ALA A 214 3.21 -4.31 11.73
N ARG A 215 4.05 -3.50 12.39
CA ARG A 215 3.57 -2.50 13.35
C ARG A 215 3.30 -1.15 12.71
N ASN A 216 2.32 -0.44 13.25
CA ASN A 216 2.12 0.97 12.95
C ASN A 216 2.91 1.90 13.88
N PHE A 217 2.91 3.21 13.62
CA PHE A 217 3.60 4.20 14.46
C PHE A 217 2.96 4.50 15.82
N LEU A 218 1.80 3.91 16.14
CA LEU A 218 1.33 3.83 17.53
C LEU A 218 1.93 2.61 18.28
N GLY A 219 2.70 1.78 17.58
CA GLY A 219 3.40 0.62 18.12
C GLY A 219 2.56 -0.66 18.20
N PHE A 220 1.38 -0.69 17.59
CA PHE A 220 0.50 -1.87 17.57
C PHE A 220 0.69 -2.69 16.30
N ARG A 221 0.46 -4.01 16.36
CA ARG A 221 0.37 -4.88 15.17
C ARG A 221 -0.82 -4.45 14.33
N ASP A 222 -0.60 -4.24 13.04
CA ASP A 222 -1.58 -3.66 12.11
C ASP A 222 -1.77 -4.56 10.89
N GLY A 223 -2.83 -5.36 10.94
CA GLY A 223 -3.12 -6.39 9.93
C GLY A 223 -3.78 -7.66 10.47
N SER A 224 -3.74 -7.87 11.79
CA SER A 224 -4.06 -9.16 12.44
C SER A 224 -5.44 -9.74 12.12
N ALA A 225 -6.44 -8.89 11.89
CA ALA A 225 -7.82 -9.29 11.61
C ALA A 225 -8.23 -9.02 10.16
N ASN A 226 -7.28 -8.79 9.24
CA ASN A 226 -7.59 -8.76 7.82
C ASN A 226 -8.17 -10.11 7.37
N PRO A 227 -9.06 -10.12 6.36
CA PRO A 227 -9.42 -11.36 5.68
C PRO A 227 -8.17 -12.00 5.04
N ASP A 228 -8.18 -13.32 4.91
CA ASP A 228 -7.06 -14.04 4.28
C ASP A 228 -6.97 -13.67 2.79
N SER A 229 -5.91 -12.95 2.43
CA SER A 229 -5.69 -12.49 1.05
C SER A 229 -5.33 -13.62 0.08
N ASN A 230 -5.00 -14.82 0.59
CA ASN A 230 -4.75 -16.00 -0.22
C ASN A 230 -6.01 -16.85 -0.45
N ASP A 231 -7.10 -16.59 0.27
CA ASP A 231 -8.38 -17.23 0.03
C ASP A 231 -9.12 -16.50 -1.11
N ALA A 232 -9.04 -17.06 -2.31
CA ALA A 232 -9.69 -16.51 -3.50
C ALA A 232 -11.21 -16.33 -3.32
N LYS A 233 -11.89 -17.24 -2.61
CA LYS A 233 -13.34 -17.12 -2.39
C LYS A 233 -13.66 -15.97 -1.44
N ALA A 234 -12.85 -15.81 -0.38
CA ALA A 234 -12.99 -14.67 0.52
C ALA A 234 -12.76 -13.36 -0.25
N MET A 235 -11.70 -13.27 -1.06
CA MET A 235 -11.39 -12.08 -1.86
C MET A 235 -12.46 -11.76 -2.90
N ASP A 236 -13.03 -12.79 -3.55
CA ASP A 236 -14.17 -12.61 -4.46
C ASP A 236 -15.39 -12.01 -3.76
N SER A 237 -15.61 -12.36 -2.49
CA SER A 237 -16.74 -11.83 -1.71
C SER A 237 -16.50 -10.46 -1.07
N ILE A 238 -15.24 -10.11 -0.78
CA ILE A 238 -14.89 -8.95 0.04
C ILE A 238 -14.27 -7.82 -0.80
N VAL A 239 -13.41 -8.14 -1.75
CA VAL A 239 -12.52 -7.18 -2.42
C VAL A 239 -12.90 -6.95 -3.87
N TRP A 240 -13.22 -8.00 -4.62
CA TRP A 240 -13.41 -7.89 -6.07
C TRP A 240 -14.87 -7.65 -6.45
N VAL A 241 -15.10 -6.69 -7.35
CA VAL A 241 -16.41 -6.53 -8.00
C VAL A 241 -16.71 -7.79 -8.82
N GLN A 242 -17.82 -8.46 -8.51
CA GLN A 242 -18.20 -9.72 -9.12
C GLN A 242 -19.07 -9.53 -10.38
N PRO A 243 -18.99 -10.47 -11.35
CA PRO A 243 -19.96 -10.55 -12.44
C PRO A 243 -21.39 -10.68 -11.91
N GLY A 244 -22.35 -10.03 -12.57
CA GLY A 244 -23.76 -10.08 -12.18
C GLY A 244 -24.12 -9.24 -10.94
N SER A 245 -23.15 -8.51 -10.37
CA SER A 245 -23.45 -7.38 -9.48
C SER A 245 -24.18 -6.27 -10.25
N ASP A 246 -24.64 -5.26 -9.53
CA ASP A 246 -25.28 -4.11 -10.16
C ASP A 246 -24.28 -3.07 -10.68
N GLU A 247 -22.97 -3.32 -10.58
CA GLU A 247 -21.92 -2.46 -11.14
C GLU A 247 -21.83 -2.55 -12.68
N PRO A 248 -21.24 -1.53 -13.36
CA PRO A 248 -20.94 -1.61 -14.78
C PRO A 248 -20.10 -2.85 -15.10
N ALA A 249 -20.42 -3.55 -16.20
CA ALA A 249 -19.75 -4.80 -16.55
C ALA A 249 -18.22 -4.67 -16.69
N TRP A 250 -17.72 -3.50 -17.11
CA TRP A 250 -16.28 -3.26 -17.22
C TRP A 250 -15.56 -3.25 -15.87
N ALA A 251 -16.26 -2.91 -14.78
CA ALA A 251 -15.71 -2.76 -13.44
C ALA A 251 -15.47 -4.10 -12.74
N VAL A 252 -15.99 -5.20 -13.30
CA VAL A 252 -15.76 -6.57 -12.80
C VAL A 252 -14.26 -6.84 -12.68
N ASN A 253 -13.86 -7.47 -11.58
CA ASN A 253 -12.47 -7.73 -11.17
C ASN A 253 -11.68 -6.49 -10.73
N GLY A 254 -12.25 -5.29 -10.80
CA GLY A 254 -11.75 -4.12 -10.09
C GLY A 254 -12.10 -4.16 -8.60
N SER A 255 -11.71 -3.11 -7.88
CA SER A 255 -12.00 -2.92 -6.46
C SER A 255 -12.14 -1.44 -6.15
N TYR A 256 -13.01 -1.07 -5.21
CA TYR A 256 -12.92 0.27 -4.64
C TYR A 256 -11.67 0.39 -3.77
N GLN A 257 -11.03 1.55 -3.81
CA GLN A 257 -9.88 1.91 -2.99
C GLN A 257 -10.24 3.15 -2.15
N ALA A 258 -10.09 3.05 -0.84
CA ALA A 258 -10.17 4.21 0.04
C ALA A 258 -8.77 4.50 0.60
N VAL A 259 -8.33 5.74 0.44
CA VAL A 259 -7.05 6.24 0.93
C VAL A 259 -7.32 7.33 1.96
N ARG A 260 -6.61 7.27 3.10
CA ARG A 260 -6.66 8.28 4.16
C ARG A 260 -5.25 8.58 4.64
N ILE A 261 -4.87 9.85 4.64
CA ILE A 261 -3.64 10.33 5.29
C ILE A 261 -4.03 10.70 6.71
N ILE A 262 -3.60 9.90 7.69
CA ILE A 262 -4.02 10.01 9.09
C ILE A 262 -2.82 10.36 9.94
N ARG A 263 -2.78 11.61 10.43
CA ARG A 263 -1.75 12.07 11.36
C ARG A 263 -1.95 11.45 12.72
N ASN A 264 -0.86 11.05 13.37
CA ASN A 264 -0.84 10.63 14.77
C ASN A 264 -0.25 11.73 15.65
N PHE A 265 -0.86 11.99 16.81
CA PHE A 265 -0.27 12.84 17.86
C PHE A 265 0.68 12.00 18.72
N VAL A 266 1.81 11.59 18.14
CA VAL A 266 2.70 10.55 18.70
C VAL A 266 3.26 10.89 20.08
N GLU A 267 3.59 12.15 20.36
CA GLU A 267 4.17 12.48 21.66
C GLU A 267 3.10 12.50 22.76
N ARG A 268 1.83 12.75 22.40
CA ARG A 268 0.69 12.57 23.32
C ARG A 268 0.48 11.08 23.58
N TRP A 269 0.51 10.27 22.52
CA TRP A 269 0.37 8.83 22.61
C TRP A 269 1.44 8.19 23.51
N ASP A 270 2.71 8.52 23.32
CA ASP A 270 3.82 7.95 24.08
C ASP A 270 3.79 8.28 25.58
N ARG A 271 3.04 9.32 25.98
CA ARG A 271 2.81 9.70 27.39
C ARG A 271 1.50 9.16 27.96
N THR A 272 0.72 8.46 27.15
CA THR A 272 -0.54 7.82 27.56
C THR A 272 -0.25 6.48 28.23
N PRO A 273 -0.87 6.16 29.38
CA PRO A 273 -0.72 4.87 30.04
C PRO A 273 -0.92 3.69 29.08
N LEU A 274 -0.08 2.65 29.19
CA LEU A 274 -0.18 1.46 28.32
C LEU A 274 -1.58 0.81 28.39
N GLN A 275 -2.17 0.72 29.59
CA GLN A 275 -3.51 0.18 29.77
C GLN A 275 -4.56 0.96 28.98
N GLU A 276 -4.42 2.29 28.91
CA GLU A 276 -5.31 3.14 28.15
C GLU A 276 -5.10 2.93 26.65
N GLN A 277 -3.86 2.87 26.17
CA GLN A 277 -3.57 2.55 24.77
C GLN A 277 -4.18 1.20 24.34
N GLU A 278 -3.97 0.14 25.13
CA GLU A 278 -4.53 -1.20 24.86
C GLU A 278 -6.05 -1.21 24.94
N SER A 279 -6.62 -0.41 25.85
CA SER A 279 -8.07 -0.25 25.97
C SER A 279 -8.70 0.50 24.80
N ILE A 280 -8.04 1.53 24.27
CA ILE A 280 -8.50 2.31 23.12
C ILE A 280 -8.49 1.41 21.88
N LEU A 281 -7.41 0.66 21.64
CA LEU A 281 -7.33 -0.23 20.49
C LEU A 281 -8.18 -1.49 20.66
N GLY A 282 -8.25 -2.04 21.88
CA GLY A 282 -8.89 -3.32 22.21
C GLY A 282 -8.00 -4.54 21.96
N ARG A 283 -6.68 -4.38 21.95
CA ARG A 283 -5.69 -5.47 21.82
C ARG A 283 -4.48 -5.24 22.72
N ILE A 284 -3.76 -6.31 23.03
CA ILE A 284 -2.51 -6.26 23.78
C ILE A 284 -1.40 -5.72 22.85
N LYS A 285 -0.68 -4.67 23.27
CA LYS A 285 0.28 -3.94 22.42
C LYS A 285 1.46 -4.82 22.01
N SER A 286 2.00 -5.59 22.96
CA SER A 286 3.20 -6.41 22.75
C SER A 286 2.95 -7.59 21.82
N THR A 287 1.86 -8.34 22.02
CA THR A 287 1.56 -9.57 21.28
C THR A 287 0.61 -9.36 20.12
N GLY A 288 -0.17 -8.28 20.11
CA GLY A 288 -1.28 -8.09 19.18
C GLY A 288 -2.44 -9.07 19.40
N ALA A 289 -2.48 -9.81 20.52
CA ALA A 289 -3.59 -10.68 20.88
C ALA A 289 -4.84 -9.87 21.27
N PRO A 290 -6.07 -10.42 21.16
CA PRO A 290 -7.23 -9.79 21.78
C PRO A 290 -7.02 -9.61 23.28
N MET A 291 -7.76 -8.69 23.91
CA MET A 291 -7.70 -8.50 25.36
C MET A 291 -7.96 -9.84 26.08
N GLY A 292 -7.07 -10.24 26.99
CA GLY A 292 -7.14 -11.52 27.71
C GLY A 292 -6.68 -12.76 26.93
N GLY A 293 -6.27 -12.62 25.66
CA GLY A 293 -5.73 -13.69 24.82
C GLY A 293 -4.20 -13.79 24.86
N ALA A 294 -3.64 -14.79 24.18
CA ALA A 294 -2.20 -15.04 24.14
C ALA A 294 -1.58 -14.83 22.74
N HIS A 295 -2.30 -15.22 21.69
CA HIS A 295 -1.80 -15.20 20.31
C HIS A 295 -2.50 -14.17 19.43
N GLU A 296 -1.77 -13.58 18.48
CA GLU A 296 -2.30 -12.59 17.54
C GLU A 296 -3.47 -13.12 16.70
N THR A 297 -3.40 -14.40 16.32
CA THR A 297 -4.41 -15.08 15.50
C THR A 297 -5.71 -15.34 16.23
N GLU A 298 -5.76 -15.18 17.55
CA GLU A 298 -6.99 -15.35 18.31
C GLU A 298 -8.00 -14.26 17.95
N VAL A 299 -9.26 -14.66 17.96
CA VAL A 299 -10.42 -13.81 17.68
C VAL A 299 -11.16 -13.57 18.99
N PRO A 300 -11.46 -12.31 19.36
CA PRO A 300 -12.23 -12.03 20.57
C PRO A 300 -13.67 -12.57 20.44
N ASP A 301 -14.17 -13.19 21.51
CA ASP A 301 -15.55 -13.68 21.62
C ASP A 301 -16.44 -12.64 22.29
N TYR A 302 -16.96 -11.69 21.49
CA TYR A 302 -17.81 -10.60 22.00
C TYR A 302 -19.14 -11.07 22.57
N ALA A 303 -19.63 -12.27 22.22
CA ALA A 303 -20.86 -12.82 22.78
C ALA A 303 -20.70 -13.18 24.27
N LYS A 304 -19.47 -13.52 24.70
CA LYS A 304 -19.12 -13.76 26.11
C LYS A 304 -18.72 -12.49 26.88
N ASP A 305 -18.56 -11.36 26.19
CA ASP A 305 -18.28 -10.05 26.79
C ASP A 305 -19.30 -8.97 26.35
N PRO A 306 -20.62 -9.18 26.55
CA PRO A 306 -21.64 -8.28 26.01
C PRO A 306 -21.61 -6.87 26.62
N GLN A 307 -21.06 -6.71 27.83
CA GLN A 307 -20.91 -5.40 28.48
C GLN A 307 -19.57 -4.71 28.19
N GLY A 308 -18.67 -5.33 27.42
CA GLY A 308 -17.36 -4.75 27.09
C GLY A 308 -16.43 -4.57 28.29
N LYS A 309 -16.46 -5.52 29.24
CA LYS A 309 -15.56 -5.51 30.40
C LYS A 309 -14.13 -5.92 30.02
N LEU A 310 -13.98 -6.73 28.98
CA LEU A 310 -12.67 -7.21 28.51
C LEU A 310 -12.20 -6.42 27.29
N THR A 311 -13.01 -6.37 26.23
CA THR A 311 -12.78 -5.49 25.08
C THR A 311 -13.86 -4.42 25.11
N LYS A 312 -13.50 -3.17 25.45
CA LYS A 312 -14.50 -2.10 25.59
C LYS A 312 -15.37 -1.95 24.35
N LEU A 313 -16.63 -1.55 24.55
CA LEU A 313 -17.61 -1.37 23.47
C LEU A 313 -17.18 -0.30 22.47
N ASP A 314 -16.43 0.71 22.94
CA ASP A 314 -15.87 1.82 22.17
C ASP A 314 -14.43 1.57 21.70
N ALA A 315 -13.87 0.38 21.93
CA ALA A 315 -12.53 0.05 21.44
C ALA A 315 -12.52 -0.02 19.90
N HIS A 316 -11.45 0.50 19.28
CA HIS A 316 -11.28 0.60 17.83
C HIS A 316 -11.65 -0.69 17.10
N ILE A 317 -11.10 -1.84 17.51
CA ILE A 317 -11.38 -3.12 16.83
C ILE A 317 -12.84 -3.57 16.94
N ARG A 318 -13.54 -3.17 18.00
CA ARG A 318 -14.91 -3.63 18.29
C ARG A 318 -15.93 -2.75 17.58
N LEU A 319 -15.66 -1.45 17.47
CA LEU A 319 -16.41 -0.54 16.60
C LEU A 319 -16.17 -0.87 15.11
N ALA A 320 -14.91 -1.02 14.69
CA ALA A 320 -14.54 -1.34 13.30
C ALA A 320 -15.12 -2.67 12.82
N ASN A 321 -15.18 -3.68 13.70
CA ASN A 321 -15.80 -4.97 13.41
C ASN A 321 -16.43 -5.60 14.67
N PRO A 322 -17.75 -5.41 14.88
CA PRO A 322 -18.52 -6.06 15.96
C PRO A 322 -18.67 -7.57 15.82
N ARG A 323 -18.18 -8.18 14.73
CA ARG A 323 -18.17 -9.64 14.48
C ARG A 323 -19.54 -10.30 14.55
N THR A 324 -20.57 -9.60 14.10
CA THR A 324 -21.91 -10.17 13.89
C THR A 324 -22.03 -10.75 12.47
N ALA A 325 -23.10 -11.51 12.21
CA ALA A 325 -23.42 -11.97 10.86
C ALA A 325 -23.66 -10.80 9.89
N ALA A 326 -24.33 -9.74 10.34
CA ALA A 326 -24.61 -8.56 9.52
C ALA A 326 -23.34 -7.80 9.13
N THR A 327 -22.35 -7.71 10.04
CA THR A 327 -21.11 -6.96 9.81
C THR A 327 -20.11 -7.70 8.92
N GLN A 328 -20.37 -8.95 8.52
CA GLN A 328 -19.52 -9.65 7.54
C GLN A 328 -19.53 -8.96 6.18
N ALA A 329 -20.64 -8.30 5.81
CA ALA A 329 -20.73 -7.53 4.58
C ALA A 329 -19.89 -6.23 4.61
N ASN A 330 -19.32 -5.86 5.76
CA ASN A 330 -18.53 -4.64 5.92
C ASN A 330 -17.03 -4.91 6.11
N LEU A 331 -16.57 -6.13 5.83
CA LEU A 331 -15.16 -6.46 5.85
C LEU A 331 -14.42 -5.68 4.75
N ILE A 332 -13.18 -5.30 5.04
CA ILE A 332 -12.28 -4.59 4.13
C ILE A 332 -10.89 -5.23 4.18
N LEU A 333 -10.14 -5.18 3.09
CA LEU A 333 -8.74 -5.57 3.06
C LEU A 333 -7.86 -4.33 3.26
N ARG A 334 -7.25 -4.17 4.43
CA ARG A 334 -6.38 -3.02 4.74
C ARG A 334 -4.94 -3.32 4.31
N ARG A 335 -4.29 -2.38 3.64
CA ARG A 335 -2.88 -2.47 3.20
C ARG A 335 -2.12 -1.15 3.46
N PRO A 336 -2.02 -0.70 4.72
CA PRO A 336 -1.51 0.64 5.04
C PRO A 336 0.03 0.72 4.99
N PHE A 337 0.58 1.93 5.05
CA PHE A 337 1.99 2.19 5.37
C PHE A 337 2.08 3.24 6.48
N ASN A 338 3.18 3.28 7.21
CA ASN A 338 3.44 4.39 8.13
C ASN A 338 4.14 5.52 7.41
N TYR A 339 3.83 6.77 7.72
CA TYR A 339 4.53 7.91 7.12
C TYR A 339 5.22 8.78 8.18
N SER A 340 6.32 9.41 7.79
CA SER A 340 7.05 10.40 8.59
C SER A 340 7.50 11.53 7.65
N ASN A 341 6.91 12.71 7.80
CA ASN A 341 7.08 13.87 6.92
C ASN A 341 7.97 14.96 7.52
N GLY A 342 8.49 14.77 8.74
CA GLY A 342 9.34 15.73 9.43
C GLY A 342 8.65 16.34 10.66
N VAL A 343 8.66 17.67 10.77
CA VAL A 343 8.24 18.40 11.98
C VAL A 343 7.27 19.52 11.62
N ASN A 344 6.14 19.58 12.32
CA ASN A 344 5.15 20.65 12.20
C ASN A 344 5.65 21.97 12.80
N LYS A 345 5.02 23.10 12.44
CA LYS A 345 5.38 24.44 12.96
C LYS A 345 5.35 24.56 14.49
N ASN A 346 4.58 23.72 15.17
CA ASN A 346 4.49 23.68 16.64
C ASN A 346 5.54 22.75 17.29
N GLY A 347 6.47 22.21 16.51
CA GLY A 347 7.56 21.34 16.98
C GLY A 347 7.18 19.86 17.15
N GLN A 348 5.95 19.47 16.83
CA GLN A 348 5.53 18.06 16.89
C GLN A 348 5.95 17.30 15.63
N LEU A 349 6.27 16.02 15.78
CA LEU A 349 6.54 15.11 14.66
C LEU A 349 5.30 15.02 13.77
N ASP A 350 5.50 15.23 12.47
CA ASP A 350 4.47 14.95 11.46
C ASP A 350 4.63 13.51 10.97
N MET A 351 3.94 12.61 11.64
CA MET A 351 3.97 11.19 11.33
C MET A 351 2.62 10.55 11.60
N GLY A 352 2.37 9.42 10.93
CA GLY A 352 1.05 8.82 10.98
C GLY A 352 0.92 7.57 10.13
N LEU A 353 -0.30 7.32 9.66
CA LEU A 353 -0.68 6.19 8.84
C LEU A 353 -1.17 6.67 7.47
N LEU A 354 -0.51 6.20 6.41
CA LEU A 354 -1.06 6.17 5.07
C LEU A 354 -1.99 4.96 5.01
N PHE A 355 -3.24 5.16 5.39
CA PHE A 355 -4.24 4.11 5.37
C PHE A 355 -4.74 3.89 3.95
N ILE A 356 -4.69 2.64 3.50
CA ILE A 356 -5.22 2.21 2.20
C ILE A 356 -6.05 0.95 2.45
N CYS A 357 -7.27 0.89 1.92
CA CYS A 357 -8.05 -0.34 1.94
C CYS A 357 -8.82 -0.59 0.64
N TYR A 358 -9.09 -1.88 0.42
CA TYR A 358 -9.76 -2.39 -0.76
C TYR A 358 -11.04 -3.14 -0.37
N GLN A 359 -12.09 -2.95 -1.16
CA GLN A 359 -13.41 -3.56 -0.97
C GLN A 359 -14.20 -3.59 -2.29
N ALA A 360 -15.10 -4.56 -2.42
CA ALA A 360 -15.97 -4.68 -3.58
C ALA A 360 -17.08 -3.62 -3.63
N ASP A 361 -17.41 -3.00 -2.49
CA ASP A 361 -18.44 -1.98 -2.34
C ASP A 361 -17.97 -0.91 -1.32
N LEU A 362 -17.77 0.33 -1.79
CA LEU A 362 -17.22 1.41 -0.98
C LEU A 362 -18.14 1.81 0.19
N GLU A 363 -19.46 1.81 -0.04
CA GLU A 363 -20.45 2.18 0.97
C GLU A 363 -20.50 1.13 2.06
N LYS A 364 -20.57 -0.15 1.68
CA LYS A 364 -20.59 -1.27 2.64
C LYS A 364 -19.26 -1.44 3.36
N GLY A 365 -18.13 -1.19 2.70
CA GLY A 365 -16.81 -1.31 3.28
C GLY A 365 -16.41 -0.09 4.11
N PHE A 366 -15.48 0.71 3.57
CA PHE A 366 -14.83 1.81 4.28
C PHE A 366 -15.82 2.80 4.91
N ILE A 367 -16.84 3.25 4.17
CA ILE A 367 -17.76 4.30 4.67
C ILE A 367 -18.55 3.79 5.88
N THR A 368 -19.08 2.56 5.82
CA THR A 368 -19.80 1.95 6.95
C THR A 368 -18.89 1.69 8.15
N VAL A 369 -17.64 1.27 7.91
CA VAL A 369 -16.65 1.07 8.98
C VAL A 369 -16.30 2.40 9.64
N GLN A 370 -15.92 3.43 8.87
CA GLN A 370 -15.56 4.74 9.40
C GLN A 370 -16.75 5.41 10.11
N THR A 371 -17.97 5.23 9.61
CA THR A 371 -19.18 5.75 10.29
C THR A 371 -19.36 5.16 11.69
N ARG A 372 -19.02 3.87 11.88
CA ARG A 372 -19.02 3.24 13.21
C ARG A 372 -17.87 3.70 14.10
N LEU A 373 -16.76 4.14 13.50
CA LEU A 373 -15.60 4.66 14.22
C LEU A 373 -15.75 6.14 14.64
N ASN A 374 -16.74 6.87 14.11
CA ASN A 374 -16.95 8.27 14.49
C ASN A 374 -17.17 8.40 16.00
N GLY A 375 -16.36 9.26 16.63
CA GLY A 375 -16.37 9.49 18.08
C GLY A 375 -15.63 8.42 18.90
N GLU A 376 -14.85 7.54 18.26
CA GLU A 376 -14.01 6.59 18.99
C GLU A 376 -12.95 7.31 19.84
N PRO A 377 -12.52 6.74 20.99
CA PRO A 377 -11.48 7.35 21.82
C PRO A 377 -10.14 7.58 21.10
N LEU A 378 -9.85 6.81 20.04
CA LEU A 378 -8.63 6.97 19.25
C LEU A 378 -8.56 8.34 18.56
N GLU A 379 -9.69 9.00 18.31
CA GLU A 379 -9.76 10.34 17.70
C GLU A 379 -8.99 11.41 18.49
N GLU A 380 -8.74 11.21 19.78
CA GLU A 380 -7.88 12.09 20.57
C GLU A 380 -6.39 12.05 20.12
N TYR A 381 -6.00 10.96 19.47
CA TYR A 381 -4.62 10.65 19.10
C TYR A 381 -4.37 10.62 17.60
N LEU A 382 -5.41 10.80 16.78
CA LEU A 382 -5.28 10.87 15.34
C LEU A 382 -6.09 12.00 14.70
N LYS A 383 -5.68 12.37 13.49
CA LYS A 383 -6.35 13.39 12.69
C LYS A 383 -6.23 13.05 11.20
N PRO A 384 -7.32 12.65 10.53
CA PRO A 384 -7.30 12.52 9.08
C PRO A 384 -7.19 13.90 8.42
N VAL A 385 -6.21 14.06 7.54
CA VAL A 385 -5.89 15.35 6.88
C VAL A 385 -5.99 15.30 5.35
N GLY A 386 -6.10 14.11 4.76
CA GLY A 386 -6.15 13.98 3.31
C GLY A 386 -6.53 12.58 2.83
N GLY A 387 -6.43 12.37 1.52
CA GLY A 387 -6.76 11.12 0.84
C GLY A 387 -7.91 11.26 -0.15
N GLY A 388 -8.58 10.15 -0.46
CA GLY A 388 -9.64 10.13 -1.46
C GLY A 388 -10.21 8.74 -1.70
N TYR A 389 -11.28 8.70 -2.46
CA TYR A 389 -11.89 7.46 -2.95
C TYR A 389 -11.60 7.30 -4.43
N PHE A 390 -11.18 6.11 -4.80
CA PHE A 390 -10.82 5.73 -6.16
C PHE A 390 -11.41 4.37 -6.48
N PHE A 391 -11.52 4.05 -7.76
CA PHE A 391 -11.84 2.73 -8.25
C PHE A 391 -10.61 2.13 -8.93
N THR A 392 -10.03 1.10 -8.33
CA THR A 392 -8.93 0.34 -8.90
C THR A 392 -9.42 -0.46 -10.09
N LEU A 393 -8.81 -0.19 -11.25
CA LEU A 393 -9.20 -0.78 -12.53
C LEU A 393 -8.99 -2.32 -12.51
N PRO A 394 -9.70 -3.08 -13.37
CA PRO A 394 -9.41 -4.49 -13.59
C PRO A 394 -7.97 -4.72 -14.07
N GLY A 395 -7.48 -5.96 -13.95
CA GLY A 395 -6.15 -6.31 -14.44
C GLY A 395 -6.07 -6.40 -15.97
N VAL A 396 -4.84 -6.42 -16.48
CA VAL A 396 -4.51 -6.52 -17.91
C VAL A 396 -4.26 -8.00 -18.23
N THR A 397 -5.03 -8.56 -19.16
CA THR A 397 -5.07 -10.03 -19.34
C THR A 397 -4.13 -10.57 -20.43
N GLY A 398 -3.51 -9.71 -21.23
CA GLY A 398 -2.52 -10.09 -22.23
C GLY A 398 -2.02 -8.89 -23.04
N ASP A 399 -1.12 -9.14 -24.00
CA ASP A 399 -0.35 -8.10 -24.70
C ASP A 399 -1.18 -7.16 -25.61
N GLN A 400 -2.39 -7.56 -25.98
CA GLN A 400 -3.32 -6.73 -26.76
C GLN A 400 -4.27 -5.90 -25.88
N ASP A 401 -4.22 -6.13 -24.57
CA ASP A 401 -4.99 -5.42 -23.56
C ASP A 401 -4.15 -4.29 -22.96
N PHE A 402 -4.80 -3.31 -22.35
CA PHE A 402 -4.12 -2.26 -21.61
C PHE A 402 -4.97 -1.77 -20.46
N ILE A 403 -4.31 -1.22 -19.44
CA ILE A 403 -5.00 -0.72 -18.25
C ILE A 403 -6.10 0.27 -18.64
N GLY A 404 -7.31 0.13 -18.10
CA GLY A 404 -8.42 1.03 -18.41
C GLY A 404 -9.11 0.85 -19.78
N ARG A 405 -8.65 -0.08 -20.64
CA ARG A 405 -9.32 -0.37 -21.93
C ARG A 405 -10.81 -0.67 -21.77
N SER A 406 -11.17 -1.55 -20.84
CA SER A 406 -12.57 -1.96 -20.65
C SER A 406 -13.49 -0.81 -20.25
N LEU A 407 -12.99 0.16 -19.49
CA LEU A 407 -13.69 1.40 -19.14
C LEU A 407 -13.96 2.23 -20.40
N LEU A 408 -12.93 2.47 -21.22
CA LEU A 408 -13.09 3.20 -22.48
C LEU A 408 -14.09 2.48 -23.38
N ASP A 409 -13.91 1.19 -23.63
CA ASP A 409 -14.82 0.37 -24.46
C ASP A 409 -16.29 0.48 -23.99
N ALA A 410 -16.54 0.42 -22.69
CA ALA A 410 -17.87 0.53 -22.12
C ALA A 410 -18.52 1.91 -22.27
N ALA A 411 -17.71 2.97 -22.34
CA ALA A 411 -18.16 4.33 -22.58
C ALA A 411 -18.25 4.70 -24.06
N SER A 412 -17.84 3.82 -24.99
CA SER A 412 -17.96 4.08 -26.44
C SER A 412 -19.43 4.27 -26.83
N PRO A 413 -19.78 5.27 -27.66
CA PRO A 413 -21.10 5.34 -28.26
C PRO A 413 -21.38 4.04 -28.99
N LYS A 414 -22.48 3.35 -28.65
CA LYS A 414 -22.92 2.22 -29.46
C LYS A 414 -23.28 2.77 -30.83
N THR A 415 -22.44 2.51 -31.84
CA THR A 415 -22.79 2.74 -33.24
C THR A 415 -24.03 1.91 -33.49
N THR A 416 -25.18 2.58 -33.59
CA THR A 416 -26.42 1.95 -34.02
C THR A 416 -26.24 1.67 -35.51
N ALA A 417 -26.01 0.41 -35.84
CA ALA A 417 -26.06 -0.08 -37.22
C ALA A 417 -27.52 -0.20 -37.68
#